data_AF-A0AAJ2VFA2-F1
#
_entry.id   AF-A0AAJ2VFA2-F1
#
_cell.length_a   1.000
_cell.length_b   1.000
_cell.length_c   1.000
_cell.angle_alpha   90.00
_cell.angle_beta   90.00
_cell.angle_gamma   90.00
#
_symmetry.space_group_name_H-M   'P 1'
#
loop_
_entity.id
_entity.type
_entity.pdbx_description
1 polymer ?
#
loop_
_entity_poly.entity_id
_entity_poly.type
_entity_poly.pdbx_seq_one_letter_code
_entity_poly.pdbx_strand_id
1 'polypeptide(L)'
;MKENIIFKSETLIPVIQDAIKYNCSVLLVKDQGLYMMPIRGITLCYAEGFSPDRQESDEWRERLNTLCGENDRVEEISAQHSALQSAINDRSDIAVSFSDKEIAITALK
;
A
#
# COMPACT_ATOMS: atom_id res chain seq x y z
N MET A 1 16.03 10.84 -4.37
CA MET A 1 15.29 10.06 -5.37
C MET A 1 13.93 9.74 -4.78
N LYS A 2 12.83 9.91 -5.52
CA LYS A 2 11.52 9.38 -5.09
C LYS A 2 11.59 7.86 -5.29
N GLU A 3 11.56 7.11 -4.21
CA GLU A 3 11.54 5.65 -4.27
C GLU A 3 10.12 5.17 -4.55
N ASN A 4 9.99 4.20 -5.45
CA ASN A 4 8.71 3.56 -5.74
C ASN A 4 8.62 2.29 -4.90
N ILE A 5 7.64 2.26 -4.01
CA ILE A 5 7.32 1.12 -3.17
C ILE A 5 6.24 0.30 -3.88
N ILE A 6 6.47 -1.00 -4.03
CA ILE A 6 5.62 -1.86 -4.85
C ILE A 6 4.66 -2.67 -3.99
N PHE A 7 3.39 -2.68 -4.39
CA PHE A 7 2.36 -3.57 -3.89
C PHE A 7 2.01 -4.57 -4.99
N LYS A 8 2.20 -5.86 -4.70
CA LYS A 8 1.93 -6.93 -5.67
C LYS A 8 0.44 -7.11 -5.88
N SER A 9 0.00 -7.13 -7.14
CA SER A 9 -1.40 -7.30 -7.49
C SER A 9 -2.00 -8.58 -6.89
N GLU A 10 -1.21 -9.66 -6.83
CA GLU A 10 -1.63 -10.96 -6.29
C GLU A 10 -2.14 -10.88 -4.84
N THR A 11 -1.54 -10.03 -4.00
CA THR A 11 -1.94 -9.84 -2.60
C THR A 11 -2.82 -8.61 -2.41
N LEU A 12 -2.77 -7.66 -3.34
CA LEU A 12 -3.56 -6.43 -3.28
C LEU A 12 -5.01 -6.61 -3.76
N ILE A 13 -5.25 -7.47 -4.75
CA ILE A 13 -6.60 -7.69 -5.29
C ILE A 13 -7.62 -8.07 -4.19
N PRO A 14 -7.34 -9.00 -3.26
CA PRO A 14 -8.26 -9.30 -2.16
C PRO A 14 -8.62 -8.09 -1.29
N VAL A 15 -7.64 -7.20 -1.03
CA VAL A 15 -7.86 -5.95 -0.27
C VAL A 15 -8.86 -5.03 -0.98
N ILE A 16 -8.68 -4.85 -2.29
CA ILE A 16 -9.57 -4.00 -3.08
C ILE A 16 -10.96 -4.64 -3.20
N GLN A 17 -11.04 -5.96 -3.35
CA GLN A 17 -12.31 -6.69 -3.40
C GLN A 17 -13.12 -6.54 -2.10
N ASP A 18 -12.46 -6.64 -0.93
CA ASP A 18 -13.10 -6.39 0.35
C ASP A 18 -13.58 -4.94 0.46
N ALA A 19 -12.76 -3.97 0.06
CA ALA A 19 -13.15 -2.56 0.06
C ALA A 19 -14.40 -2.31 -0.80
N ILE A 20 -14.46 -2.90 -2.00
CA ILE A 20 -15.64 -2.85 -2.88
C ILE A 20 -16.85 -3.53 -2.23
N LYS A 21 -16.68 -4.76 -1.71
CA LYS A 21 -17.74 -5.54 -1.07
C LYS A 21 -18.40 -4.81 0.08
N TYR A 22 -17.59 -4.15 0.92
CA TYR A 22 -18.08 -3.40 2.08
C TYR A 22 -18.38 -1.93 1.78
N ASN A 23 -18.27 -1.52 0.51
CA ASN A 23 -18.45 -0.14 0.05
C ASN A 23 -17.66 0.87 0.90
N CYS A 24 -16.37 0.62 1.07
CA CYS A 24 -15.46 1.45 1.84
C CYS A 24 -14.13 1.68 1.08
N SER A 25 -13.31 2.56 1.62
CA SER A 25 -11.99 2.88 1.06
C SER A 25 -10.93 1.86 1.47
N VAL A 26 -9.83 1.86 0.71
CA VAL A 26 -8.58 1.20 1.08
C VAL A 26 -7.72 2.20 1.85
N LEU A 27 -7.17 1.79 2.98
CA LEU A 27 -6.19 2.54 3.74
C LEU A 27 -4.79 2.11 3.32
N LEU A 28 -3.89 3.08 3.11
CA LEU A 28 -2.45 2.88 3.10
C LEU A 28 -1.92 3.25 4.49
N VAL A 29 -1.34 2.28 5.18
CA VAL A 29 -0.98 2.40 6.60
C VAL A 29 0.51 2.14 6.79
N LYS A 30 1.16 3.07 7.49
CA LYS A 30 2.46 2.85 8.13
C LYS A 30 2.22 2.61 9.62
N ASP A 31 2.30 1.36 10.03
CA ASP A 31 2.28 0.90 11.42
C ASP A 31 2.91 -0.50 11.48
N GLN A 32 4.07 -0.64 12.13
CA GLN A 32 4.84 -1.89 12.16
C GLN A 32 5.01 -2.56 10.77
N GLY A 33 5.23 -1.74 9.75
CA GLY A 33 5.33 -2.14 8.34
C GLY A 33 4.69 -1.09 7.44
N LEU A 34 4.56 -1.40 6.15
CA LEU A 34 3.80 -0.58 5.20
C LEU A 34 2.87 -1.48 4.41
N TYR A 35 1.58 -1.25 4.55
CA TYR A 35 0.56 -2.13 3.99
C TYR A 35 -0.70 -1.38 3.56
N MET A 36 -1.51 -2.05 2.74
CA MET A 36 -2.86 -1.64 2.40
C MET A 36 -3.88 -2.58 3.03
N MET A 37 -4.99 -2.02 3.50
CA MET A 37 -6.12 -2.76 4.06
C MET A 37 -7.45 -2.05 3.78
N PRO A 38 -8.59 -2.74 3.69
CA PRO A 38 -9.87 -2.04 3.62
C PRO A 38 -10.21 -1.44 4.99
N ILE A 39 -10.98 -0.34 5.03
CA ILE A 39 -11.52 0.19 6.31
C ILE A 39 -12.33 -0.88 7.04
N ARG A 40 -13.02 -1.75 6.30
CA ARG A 40 -13.79 -2.88 6.82
C ARG A 40 -13.30 -4.16 6.17
N GLY A 41 -12.85 -5.12 6.96
CA GLY A 41 -12.28 -6.39 6.49
C GLY A 41 -11.04 -6.76 7.30
N ILE A 42 -10.38 -7.86 6.92
CA ILE A 42 -9.17 -8.36 7.59
C ILE A 42 -8.02 -8.66 6.62
N THR A 43 -8.22 -8.44 5.32
CA THR A 43 -7.18 -8.66 4.30
C THR A 43 -6.11 -7.57 4.39
N LEU A 44 -4.85 -7.99 4.35
CA LEU A 44 -3.69 -7.10 4.33
C LEU A 44 -2.84 -7.38 3.10
N CYS A 45 -2.30 -6.32 2.50
CA CYS A 45 -1.30 -6.40 1.44
C CYS A 45 -0.08 -5.56 1.87
N TYR A 46 1.01 -6.22 2.23
CA TYR A 46 2.26 -5.52 2.53
C TYR A 46 2.97 -5.11 1.24
N ALA A 47 3.60 -3.94 1.27
CA ALA A 47 4.56 -3.56 0.26
C ALA A 47 5.78 -4.50 0.25
N GLU A 48 6.37 -4.70 -0.94
CA GLU A 48 7.59 -5.49 -1.09
C GLU A 48 8.71 -4.93 -0.21
N GLY A 49 9.28 -5.79 0.64
CA GLY A 49 10.36 -5.43 1.56
C GLY A 49 9.92 -4.75 2.86
N PHE A 50 8.61 -4.55 3.09
CA PHE A 50 8.09 -3.84 4.27
C PHE A 50 7.09 -4.67 5.10
N SER A 51 7.16 -6.00 4.99
CA SER A 51 6.45 -6.93 5.87
C SER A 51 7.34 -7.33 7.05
N PRO A 52 6.89 -7.17 8.30
CA PRO A 52 7.71 -7.48 9.48
C PRO A 52 8.02 -8.98 9.59
N ASP A 53 7.11 -9.85 9.14
CA ASP A 53 7.26 -11.31 9.23
C ASP A 53 8.30 -11.88 8.26
N ARG A 54 8.74 -11.09 7.28
CA ARG A 54 9.62 -11.55 6.18
C ARG A 54 11.03 -10.98 6.25
N GLN A 55 11.36 -10.25 7.30
CA GLN A 55 12.64 -9.56 7.43
C GLN A 55 13.38 -10.07 8.68
N GLU A 56 14.63 -10.50 8.51
CA GLU A 56 15.47 -10.95 9.63
C GLU A 56 16.03 -9.77 10.47
N SER A 57 15.95 -8.55 9.93
CA SER A 57 16.47 -7.32 10.56
C SER A 57 15.42 -6.20 10.58
N ASP A 58 15.60 -5.24 11.49
CA ASP A 58 14.78 -4.01 11.60
C ASP A 58 15.08 -2.97 10.51
N GLU A 59 15.88 -3.30 9.48
CA GLU A 59 16.29 -2.37 8.41
C GLU A 59 15.09 -1.78 7.65
N TRP A 60 13.99 -2.55 7.54
CA TRP A 60 12.74 -2.08 6.95
C TRP A 60 12.18 -0.85 7.69
N ARG A 61 12.38 -0.75 9.01
CA ARG A 61 11.87 0.35 9.83
C ARG A 61 12.64 1.63 9.59
N GLU A 62 13.97 1.55 9.52
CA GLU A 62 14.83 2.70 9.18
C GLU A 62 14.54 3.20 7.76
N ARG A 63 14.36 2.28 6.81
CA ARG A 63 13.97 2.63 5.43
C ARG A 63 12.58 3.27 5.37
N LEU A 64 11.60 2.76 6.10
CA LEU A 64 10.28 3.40 6.18
C LEU A 64 10.32 4.80 6.77
N ASN A 65 11.09 5.00 7.84
CA ASN A 65 11.24 6.33 8.44
C ASN A 65 11.91 7.31 7.48
N THR A 66 12.88 6.84 6.69
CA THR A 66 13.52 7.64 5.64
C THR A 66 12.55 8.00 4.52
N LEU A 67 11.64 7.09 4.16
CA LEU A 67 10.71 7.26 3.04
C LEU A 67 9.44 8.04 3.39
N CYS A 68 8.88 7.79 4.56
CA CYS A 68 7.54 8.25 4.95
C CYS A 68 7.57 9.23 6.14
N GLY A 69 8.74 9.47 6.72
CA GLY A 69 8.89 10.16 8.01
C GLY A 69 8.59 9.23 9.20
N GLU A 70 8.92 9.72 10.40
CA GLU A 70 8.84 8.91 11.63
C GLU A 70 7.40 8.68 12.11
N ASN A 71 6.46 9.58 11.76
CA ASN A 71 5.08 9.49 12.24
C ASN A 71 4.31 8.33 11.62
N ASP A 72 3.40 7.74 12.40
CA ASP A 72 2.39 6.82 11.88
C ASP A 72 1.47 7.60 10.94
N ARG A 73 1.30 7.05 9.73
CA ARG A 73 0.59 7.73 8.65
C ARG A 73 -0.46 6.80 8.08
N VAL A 74 -1.66 7.33 7.91
CA VAL A 74 -2.77 6.64 7.27
C VAL A 74 -3.31 7.54 6.17
N GLU A 75 -3.39 7.01 4.96
CA GLU A 75 -4.03 7.67 3.83
C GLU A 75 -5.23 6.87 3.36
N GLU A 76 -6.34 7.56 3.11
CA GLU A 76 -7.55 6.95 2.58
C GLU A 76 -7.56 7.04 1.05
N ILE A 77 -7.69 5.89 0.40
CA ILE A 77 -7.71 5.73 -1.05
C ILE A 77 -9.07 5.17 -1.44
N SER A 78 -9.80 5.92 -2.26
CA SER A 78 -11.07 5.42 -2.82
C SER A 78 -10.85 4.09 -3.53
N ALA A 79 -11.71 3.10 -3.27
CA ALA A 79 -11.67 1.82 -4.00
C ALA A 79 -11.82 2.01 -5.52
N GLN A 80 -12.39 3.13 -5.96
CA GLN A 80 -12.55 3.52 -7.38
C GLN A 80 -11.32 4.24 -7.96
N HIS A 81 -10.25 4.42 -7.18
CA HIS A 81 -9.02 5.04 -7.66
C HIS A 81 -8.47 4.27 -8.87
N SER A 82 -8.08 4.98 -9.92
CA SER A 82 -7.73 4.39 -11.22
C SER A 82 -6.63 3.32 -11.12
N ALA A 83 -5.60 3.55 -10.30
CA ALA A 83 -4.55 2.55 -10.08
C ALA A 83 -5.07 1.25 -9.43
N LEU A 84 -6.00 1.34 -8.46
CA LEU A 84 -6.62 0.17 -7.84
C LEU A 84 -7.51 -0.57 -8.86
N GLN A 85 -8.21 0.17 -9.71
CA GLN A 85 -9.02 -0.41 -10.79
C GLN A 85 -8.13 -1.15 -11.81
N SER A 86 -6.96 -0.62 -12.17
CA SER A 86 -5.99 -1.33 -13.00
C SER A 86 -5.44 -2.59 -12.32
N ALA A 87 -5.22 -2.58 -11.00
CA ALA A 87 -4.81 -3.79 -10.29
C ALA A 87 -5.88 -4.89 -10.36
N ILE A 88 -7.17 -4.55 -10.28
CA ILE A 88 -8.26 -5.52 -10.44
C ILE A 88 -8.41 -5.99 -11.89
N ASN A 89 -8.45 -5.06 -12.84
CA ASN A 89 -8.82 -5.36 -14.22
C ASN A 89 -7.66 -5.96 -15.03
N ASP A 90 -6.45 -5.44 -14.80
CA ASP A 90 -5.26 -5.76 -15.59
C ASP A 90 -4.22 -6.57 -14.80
N ARG A 91 -4.48 -6.84 -13.51
CA ARG A 91 -3.51 -7.46 -12.58
C ARG A 91 -2.19 -6.68 -12.46
N SER A 92 -2.25 -5.37 -12.68
CA SER A 92 -1.11 -4.46 -12.51
C SER A 92 -0.68 -4.37 -11.05
N ASP A 93 0.63 -4.50 -10.82
CA ASP A 93 1.24 -4.07 -9.56
C ASP A 93 1.03 -2.56 -9.37
N ILE A 94 1.05 -2.09 -8.12
CA ILE A 94 0.91 -0.67 -7.81
C ILE A 94 2.22 -0.15 -7.24
N ALA A 95 2.69 0.97 -7.78
CA ALA A 95 3.77 1.75 -7.21
C ALA A 95 3.19 2.91 -6.38
N VAL A 96 3.71 3.06 -5.18
CA VAL A 96 3.46 4.20 -4.30
C VAL A 96 4.78 4.94 -4.10
N SER A 97 4.76 6.24 -4.35
CA SER A 97 5.90 7.10 -4.04
C SER A 97 5.50 8.18 -3.07
N PHE A 98 6.38 8.43 -2.11
CA PHE A 98 6.22 9.43 -1.07
C PHE A 98 7.01 10.68 -1.45
N SER A 99 6.43 11.84 -1.18
CA SER A 99 7.12 13.11 -1.19
C SER A 99 6.67 13.92 0.03
N ASP A 100 7.42 14.96 0.38
CA ASP A 100 7.18 15.77 1.59
C ASP A 100 5.73 16.25 1.74
N LYS A 101 5.01 16.41 0.62
CA LYS A 101 3.65 16.96 0.59
C LYS A 101 2.58 16.00 0.09
N GLU A 102 2.97 15.00 -0.70
CA GLU A 102 2.03 14.22 -1.50
C GLU A 102 2.45 12.78 -1.64
N ILE A 103 1.45 11.91 -1.77
CA ILE A 103 1.61 10.50 -2.11
C ILE A 103 1.07 10.29 -3.52
N ALA A 104 1.88 9.70 -4.38
CA ALA A 104 1.49 9.37 -5.74
C ALA A 104 1.33 7.86 -5.86
N ILE A 105 0.19 7.43 -6.42
CA ILE A 105 -0.19 6.03 -6.57
C ILE A 105 -0.41 5.76 -8.05
N THR A 106 0.37 4.85 -8.63
CA THR A 106 0.33 4.54 -10.06
C THR A 106 0.31 3.05 -10.29
N ALA A 107 -0.42 2.61 -11.31
CA ALA A 107 -0.35 1.22 -11.78
C ALA A 107 0.90 1.03 -12.64
N LEU A 108 1.60 -0.08 -12.43
CA LEU A 108 2.69 -0.53 -13.27
C LEU A 108 2.13 -1.36 -14.43
N LYS A 109 2.55 -1.01 -15.64
CA LYS A 109 2.17 -1.72 -16.87
C LYS A 109 3.13 -2.87 -17.14
#